data_AF-A0A6J6X1F0-F1
#
_entry.id   AF-A0A6J6X1F0-F1
#
_cell.length_a   1.000
_cell.length_b   1.000
_cell.length_c   1.000
_cell.angle_alpha   90.00
_cell.angle_beta   90.00
_cell.angle_gamma   90.00
#
_symmetry.space_group_name_H-M   'P 1'
#
loop_
_entity.id
_entity.type
_entity.pdbx_description
1 polymer ?
#
loop_
_entity_poly.entity_id
_entity_poly.type
_entity_poly.pdbx_seq_one_letter_code
_entity_poly.pdbx_strand_id
1 'polypeptide(L)' 'MSVAMMLDHLGYAEAARDIERAVASDLLTRADKKRSTTEVGDALVAAL' A
#
# COMPACT_ATOMS: atom_id res chain seq x y z
N MET A 1 -5.06 -3.43 0.50
CA MET A 1 -4.98 -4.89 0.79
C MET A 1 -5.54 -5.75 -0.34
N SER A 2 -6.74 -5.50 -0.89
CA SER A 2 -7.34 -6.39 -1.92
C SER A 2 -6.44 -6.64 -3.14
N VAL A 3 -5.73 -5.62 -3.62
CA VAL A 3 -4.80 -5.76 -4.77
C VAL A 3 -3.60 -6.64 -4.43
N ALA A 4 -3.03 -6.54 -3.22
CA ALA A 4 -1.93 -7.41 -2.81
C ALA A 4 -2.36 -8.88 -2.78
N MET A 5 -3.53 -9.18 -2.21
CA MET A 5 -4.11 -10.52 -2.21
C MET A 5 -4.38 -11.04 -3.63
N MET A 6 -4.84 -10.17 -4.53
CA MET A 6 -5.04 -10.53 -5.94
C MET A 6 -3.71 -10.83 -6.65
N LEU A 7 -2.68 -10.01 -6.44
CA LEU A 7 -1.36 -10.21 -7.04
C LEU A 7 -0.71 -11.51 -6.55
N ASP A 8 -0.81 -11.80 -5.25
CA ASP A 8 -0.33 -13.06 -4.68
C ASP A 8 -1.07 -14.26 -5.29
N HIS A 9 -2.40 -14.16 -5.41
CA HIS A 9 -3.22 -15.19 -6.07
C HIS A 9 -2.85 -15.43 -7.54
N LEU A 10 -2.45 -14.37 -8.25
CA LEU A 10 -2.00 -14.44 -9.64
C LEU A 10 -0.54 -14.89 -9.78
N GLY A 11 0.18 -15.15 -8.68
CA GLY A 11 1.57 -15.58 -8.67
C GLY A 11 2.60 -14.44 -8.66
N TYR A 12 2.17 -13.19 -8.56
CA TYR A 12 3.03 -12.01 -8.47
C TYR A 12 3.41 -11.69 -7.01
N ALA A 13 4.03 -12.65 -6.32
CA ALA A 13 4.31 -12.56 -4.89
C ALA A 13 5.24 -11.40 -4.49
N GLU A 14 6.21 -11.03 -5.33
CA GLU A 14 7.09 -9.89 -5.06
C GLU A 14 6.31 -8.57 -5.11
N ALA A 15 5.52 -8.35 -6.16
CA ALA A 15 4.68 -7.17 -6.28
C ALA A 15 3.62 -7.09 -5.17
N ALA A 16 3.07 -8.23 -4.72
CA ALA A 16 2.17 -8.27 -3.57
C ALA A 16 2.88 -7.78 -2.28
N ARG A 17 4.11 -8.26 -2.04
CA ARG A 17 4.93 -7.83 -0.89
C ARG A 17 5.31 -6.35 -0.97
N ASP A 18 5.55 -5.82 -2.16
CA ASP A 18 5.85 -4.40 -2.35
C ASP A 18 4.67 -3.53 -1.90
N ILE A 19 3.45 -3.89 -2.33
CA ILE A 19 2.23 -3.21 -1.88
C ILE A 19 2.03 -3.35 -0.37
N GLU A 20 2.26 -4.52 0.21
CA GLU A 20 2.13 -4.73 1.66
C GLU A 20 3.11 -3.86 2.45
N ARG A 21 4.37 -3.76 2.00
CA ARG A 21 5.38 -2.89 2.64
C ARG A 21 5.01 -1.41 2.53
N ALA A 22 4.58 -0.96 1.36
CA ALA A 22 4.16 0.43 1.15
C ALA A 22 2.98 0.78 2.08
N VAL A 23 1.97 -0.10 2.16
CA VAL A 23 0.82 0.09 3.06
C VAL A 23 1.27 0.06 4.52
N ALA A 24 2.09 -0.90 4.95
CA ALA A 24 2.58 -0.97 6.33
C ALA A 24 3.35 0.30 6.72
N SER A 25 4.19 0.83 5.83
CA SER A 25 4.92 2.08 6.01
C SER A 25 3.97 3.28 6.15
N ASP A 26 2.95 3.40 5.29
CA ASP A 26 1.94 4.46 5.40
C ASP A 26 1.18 4.39 6.73
N LEU A 27 0.79 3.19 7.16
CA LEU A 27 0.09 2.98 8.43
C LEU A 27 0.91 3.41 9.65
N LEU A 28 2.23 3.24 9.60
CA LEU A 28 3.14 3.66 10.67
C LEU A 28 3.39 5.17 10.68
N THR A 29 3.38 5.82 9.52
CA THR A 29 3.75 7.24 9.37
C THR A 29 2.57 8.20 9.33
N ARG A 30 1.34 7.73 9.05
CA ARG A 30 0.15 8.57 8.88
C ARG A 30 -0.30 9.35 10.12
N ALA A 31 0.05 8.89 11.33
CA ALA A 31 -0.47 9.40 12.60
C ALA A 31 -2.01 9.60 12.57
N ASP A 32 -2.53 10.68 13.15
CA ASP A 32 -3.95 11.03 13.18
C ASP A 32 -4.37 11.97 12.03
N LYS A 33 -3.54 12.10 10.99
CA LYS A 33 -3.78 13.05 9.90
C LYS A 33 -4.95 12.59 9.03
N LYS A 34 -6.00 13.41 8.95
CA LYS A 34 -7.07 13.25 7.95
C LYS A 34 -6.51 13.54 6.56
N ARG A 35 -6.68 12.59 5.64
CA ARG A 35 -6.24 12.62 4.24
C ARG A 35 -7.37 12.10 3.36
N SER A 36 -7.50 12.66 2.17
CA SER A 36 -8.40 12.17 1.13
C SER A 36 -7.91 10.84 0.55
N THR A 37 -8.80 10.13 -0.15
CA THR A 37 -8.46 8.87 -0.83
C THR A 37 -7.30 9.04 -1.82
N THR A 38 -7.26 10.17 -2.54
CA THR A 38 -6.20 10.48 -3.49
C THR A 38 -4.86 10.68 -2.78
N GLU A 39 -4.83 11.47 -1.71
CA GLU A 39 -3.58 11.70 -0.94
C GLU A 39 -3.02 10.41 -0.33
N VAL A 40 -3.90 9.49 0.09
CA VAL A 40 -3.45 8.16 0.54
C VAL A 40 -2.86 7.38 -0.63
N GLY A 41 -3.50 7.40 -1.80
CA GLY A 41 -2.96 6.76 -3.01
C GLY A 41 -1.59 7.30 -3.41
N ASP A 42 -1.42 8.62 -3.42
CA ASP A 42 -0.15 9.28 -3.76
C ASP A 42 0.96 8.90 -2.78
N ALA A 43 0.65 8.85 -1.47
CA ALA A 43 1.60 8.43 -0.46
C ALA A 43 2.03 6.96 -0.61
N LEU A 44 1.10 6.08 -0.98
CA LEU A 44 1.40 4.67 -1.25
C LEU A 44 2.28 4.50 -2.49
N VAL A 45 2.02 5.25 -3.56
CA VAL A 45 2.84 5.22 -4.78
C VAL A 45 4.25 5.74 -4.53
N ALA A 46 4.40 6.78 -3.72
CA ALA A 46 5.71 7.32 -3.36
C ALA A 46 6.56 6.35 -2.49
N ALA A 47 5.95 5.31 -1.93
CA ALA A 47 6.59 4.32 -1.06
C ALA A 47 6.84 2.96 -1.73
N LEU A 48 6.45 2.80 -3.00
CA LEU A 48 6.79 1.65 -3.86
C LEU A 48 8.19 1.83 -4.45
#